data_AF-A0AAD0WI09-F1
#
_entry.id   AF-A0AAD0WI09-F1
#
_cell.length_a   1.000
_cell.length_b   1.000
_cell.length_c   1.000
_cell.angle_alpha   90.00
_cell.angle_beta   90.00
_cell.angle_gamma   90.00
#
_symmetry.space_group_name_H-M   'P 1'
#
loop_
_entity.id
_entity.type
_entity.pdbx_description
1 polymer ?
#
loop_
_entity_poly.entity_id
_entity_poly.type
_entity_poly.pdbx_seq_one_letter_code
_entity_poly.pdbx_strand_id
1 'polypeptide(L)'
;MNKHSSTIAAIGRIVIALIFIMSGFSKLGTADATQGYIASVGLPFPTVGYLIAVLTEIGGGLLLLIGFRTRLVAAWLAAFSVATAIFFHHNFADQNAMIHFLKNFMMAGGLLQIVAFGATKLSLDARRVMALAN
;
A
#
# COMPACT_ATOMS: atom_id res chain seq x y z
N MET A 1 5.57 10.41 21.24
CA MET A 1 4.13 10.57 20.94
C MET A 1 3.32 10.27 22.18
N ASN A 2 2.28 11.06 22.48
CA ASN A 2 1.37 10.75 23.59
C ASN A 2 0.45 9.55 23.24
N LYS A 3 -0.28 9.03 24.23
CA LYS A 3 -1.14 7.85 24.08
C LYS A 3 -2.22 8.01 23.00
N HIS A 4 -2.82 9.20 22.87
CA HIS A 4 -3.88 9.48 21.89
C HIS A 4 -3.33 9.53 20.46
N SER A 5 -2.25 10.27 20.23
CA SER A 5 -1.57 10.33 18.93
C SER A 5 -1.13 8.94 18.47
N SER A 6 -0.68 8.08 19.39
CA SER A 6 -0.30 6.72 19.04
C SER A 6 -1.48 5.82 18.66
N THR A 7 -2.66 6.00 19.24
CA THR A 7 -3.85 5.25 18.84
C THR A 7 -4.35 5.72 17.47
N ILE A 8 -4.40 7.03 17.24
CA ILE A 8 -4.84 7.61 15.96
C ILE A 8 -3.91 7.17 14.82
N ALA A 9 -2.59 7.18 15.04
CA ALA A 9 -1.64 6.70 14.05
C ALA A 9 -1.82 5.20 13.73
N ALA A 10 -2.16 4.38 14.72
CA ALA A 10 -2.45 2.96 14.50
C ALA A 10 -3.71 2.77 13.65
N ILE A 11 -4.77 3.55 13.91
CA ILE A 11 -6.01 3.55 13.12
C ILE A 11 -5.71 3.96 11.67
N GLY A 12 -4.97 5.05 11.47
CA GLY A 12 -4.59 5.51 10.13
C GLY A 12 -3.84 4.44 9.34
N ARG A 13 -2.85 3.78 9.97
CA ARG A 13 -2.13 2.65 9.36
C ARG A 13 -3.06 1.50 9.00
N ILE A 14 -3.99 1.12 9.89
CA ILE A 14 -4.95 0.03 9.65
C ILE A 14 -5.86 0.35 8.45
N VAL A 15 -6.42 1.56 8.39
CA VAL A 15 -7.30 1.96 7.28
C VAL A 15 -6.55 1.97 5.95
N ILE A 16 -5.33 2.50 5.92
CA ILE A 16 -4.47 2.47 4.72
C ILE A 16 -4.20 1.03 4.29
N ALA A 17 -3.85 0.14 5.23
CA ALA A 17 -3.59 -1.27 4.96
C ALA A 17 -4.82 -1.99 4.36
N LEU A 18 -6.02 -1.73 4.86
CA LEU A 18 -7.26 -2.34 4.37
C LEU A 18 -7.54 -2.00 2.89
N ILE A 19 -7.20 -0.80 2.43
CA ILE A 19 -7.37 -0.40 1.03
C ILE A 19 -6.51 -1.28 0.10
N PHE A 20 -5.25 -1.56 0.49
CA PHE A 20 -4.39 -2.46 -0.29
C PHE A 20 -4.91 -3.89 -0.29
N ILE A 21 -5.30 -4.42 0.87
CA ILE A 21 -5.83 -5.77 0.99
C ILE A 21 -7.07 -5.95 0.09
N MET A 22 -8.02 -5.02 0.17
CA MET A 22 -9.23 -5.04 -0.65
C MET A 22 -8.91 -4.95 -2.15
N SER A 23 -7.98 -4.06 -2.54
CA SER A 23 -7.51 -3.95 -3.93
C SER A 23 -6.92 -5.26 -4.43
N GLY A 24 -6.08 -5.92 -3.63
CA GLY A 24 -5.45 -7.18 -4.01
C GLY A 24 -6.45 -8.31 -4.17
N PHE A 25 -7.43 -8.43 -3.26
CA PHE A 25 -8.52 -9.42 -3.39
C PHE A 25 -9.39 -9.16 -4.62
N SER A 26 -9.68 -7.89 -4.95
CA SER A 26 -10.41 -7.55 -6.16
C SER A 26 -9.66 -7.99 -7.43
N LYS A 27 -8.33 -7.88 -7.45
CA LYS A 27 -7.50 -8.38 -8.56
C LYS A 27 -7.53 -9.89 -8.71
N LEU A 28 -7.60 -10.66 -7.61
CA LEU A 28 -7.75 -12.11 -7.67
C LEU A 28 -9.05 -12.53 -8.39
N GLY A 29 -10.14 -11.79 -8.17
CA GLY A 29 -11.43 -12.03 -8.84
C GLY A 29 -11.49 -11.52 -10.29
N THR A 30 -10.48 -10.77 -10.75
CA THR A 30 -10.45 -10.12 -12.07
C THR A 30 -9.08 -10.30 -12.75
N ALA A 31 -8.50 -11.49 -12.61
CA ALA A 31 -7.14 -11.78 -13.04
C ALA A 31 -6.91 -11.50 -14.54
N ASP A 32 -7.80 -11.97 -15.41
CA ASP A 32 -7.69 -11.78 -16.87
C ASP A 32 -7.80 -10.30 -17.27
N ALA A 33 -8.76 -9.59 -16.67
CA ALA A 33 -8.94 -8.15 -16.90
C ALA A 33 -7.72 -7.36 -16.42
N THR A 34 -7.17 -7.70 -15.26
CA THR A 34 -5.97 -7.04 -14.71
C THR A 34 -4.75 -7.28 -15.59
N GLN A 35 -4.52 -8.52 -16.04
CA GLN A 35 -3.42 -8.85 -16.95
C GLN A 35 -3.57 -8.15 -18.30
N GLY A 36 -4.80 -8.10 -18.86
CA GLY A 36 -5.09 -7.35 -20.08
C GLY A 36 -4.79 -5.86 -19.92
N TYR A 37 -5.13 -5.28 -18.78
CA TYR A 37 -4.83 -3.87 -18.49
C TYR A 37 -3.31 -3.62 -18.38
N ILE A 38 -2.56 -4.51 -17.72
CA ILE A 38 -1.09 -4.44 -17.66
C ILE A 38 -0.47 -4.52 -19.05
N ALA A 39 -0.99 -5.39 -19.92
CA ALA A 39 -0.53 -5.46 -21.31
C ALA A 39 -0.84 -4.17 -22.07
N SER A 40 -2.00 -3.55 -21.85
CA SER A 40 -2.42 -2.34 -22.56
C SER A 40 -1.55 -1.11 -22.31
N VAL A 41 -0.86 -1.05 -21.16
CA VAL A 41 0.08 0.04 -20.84
C VAL A 41 1.51 -0.24 -21.33
N GLY A 42 1.71 -1.32 -22.09
CA GLY A 42 2.99 -1.66 -22.72
C GLY A 42 4.03 -2.31 -21.80
N LEU A 43 3.65 -2.75 -20.59
CA LEU A 43 4.57 -3.44 -19.69
C LEU A 43 4.86 -4.88 -20.16
N PRO A 44 6.13 -5.33 -20.11
CA PRO A 44 6.47 -6.70 -20.45
C PRO A 44 5.98 -7.68 -19.38
N PHE A 45 5.74 -8.94 -19.78
CA PHE A 45 5.31 -10.04 -18.90
C PHE A 45 4.09 -9.72 -18.01
N PRO A 46 2.89 -9.53 -18.59
CA PRO A 46 1.69 -9.11 -17.84
C PRO A 46 1.34 -10.01 -16.66
N THR A 47 1.53 -11.32 -16.79
CA THR A 47 1.31 -12.29 -15.70
C THR A 47 2.24 -12.05 -14.51
N VAL A 48 3.52 -11.73 -14.76
CA VAL A 48 4.49 -11.43 -13.69
C VAL A 48 4.11 -10.11 -13.01
N GLY A 49 3.75 -9.09 -13.79
CA GLY A 49 3.26 -7.81 -13.26
C GLY A 49 2.02 -7.98 -12.38
N TYR A 50 1.08 -8.83 -12.81
CA TYR A 50 -0.12 -9.17 -12.05
C TYR A 50 0.24 -9.84 -10.71
N LEU A 51 1.12 -10.84 -10.71
CA LEU A 51 1.56 -11.51 -9.49
C LEU A 51 2.26 -10.56 -8.53
N ILE A 52 3.13 -9.67 -9.04
CA ILE A 52 3.79 -8.62 -8.24
C ILE A 52 2.75 -7.71 -7.60
N ALA A 53 1.74 -7.27 -8.36
CA ALA A 53 0.68 -6.41 -7.85
C ALA A 53 -0.12 -7.10 -6.74
N VAL A 54 -0.59 -8.34 -6.96
CA VAL A 54 -1.35 -9.10 -5.96
C VAL A 54 -0.53 -9.35 -4.70
N LEU A 55 0.72 -9.80 -4.83
CA LEU A 55 1.61 -10.05 -3.69
C LEU A 55 1.92 -8.77 -2.91
N THR A 56 2.14 -7.66 -3.61
CA THR A 56 2.41 -6.36 -3.00
C THR A 56 1.19 -5.86 -2.23
N GLU A 57 0.01 -5.91 -2.84
CA GLU A 57 -1.21 -5.37 -2.26
C GLU A 57 -1.72 -6.22 -1.10
N ILE A 58 -1.83 -7.54 -1.27
CA ILE A 58 -2.30 -8.43 -0.20
C ILE A 58 -1.20 -8.61 0.85
N GLY A 59 0.01 -9.01 0.43
CA GLY A 59 1.12 -9.28 1.34
C GLY A 59 1.58 -8.02 2.06
N GLY A 60 1.88 -6.95 1.31
CA GLY A 60 2.26 -5.66 1.89
C GLY A 60 1.15 -5.07 2.77
N GLY A 61 -0.11 -5.15 2.33
CA GLY A 61 -1.26 -4.73 3.13
C GLY A 61 -1.36 -5.48 4.46
N LEU A 62 -1.25 -6.81 4.47
CA LEU A 62 -1.27 -7.62 5.68
C LEU A 62 -0.10 -7.33 6.62
N LEU A 63 1.12 -7.19 6.09
CA LEU A 63 2.30 -6.84 6.88
C LEU A 63 2.18 -5.44 7.51
N LEU A 64 1.63 -4.48 6.77
CA LEU A 64 1.33 -3.14 7.27
C LEU A 64 0.25 -3.17 8.36
N LEU A 65 -0.81 -3.97 8.15
CA LEU A 65 -1.92 -4.14 9.09
C LEU A 65 -1.44 -4.61 10.47
N ILE A 66 -0.62 -5.66 10.50
CA ILE A 66 -0.07 -6.20 11.75
C ILE A 66 1.12 -5.38 12.29
N GLY A 67 1.66 -4.46 11.48
CA GLY A 67 2.79 -3.63 11.83
C GLY A 67 4.09 -4.39 11.96
N PHE A 68 4.38 -5.24 10.97
CA PHE A 68 5.65 -5.93 10.84
C PHE A 68 6.54 -5.19 9.84
N ARG A 69 7.77 -4.85 10.24
CA ARG A 69 8.72 -4.07 9.42
C ARG A 69 8.06 -2.81 8.84
N THR A 70 7.28 -2.12 9.68
CA THR A 70 6.32 -1.07 9.32
C THR A 70 6.91 -0.01 8.39
N ARG A 71 8.13 0.47 8.68
CA ARG A 71 8.81 1.47 7.83
C ARG A 71 9.15 0.95 6.44
N LEU A 72 9.69 -0.25 6.35
CA LEU A 72 10.10 -0.85 5.08
C LEU A 72 8.88 -1.18 4.21
N VAL A 73 7.86 -1.77 4.83
CA VAL A 73 6.60 -2.12 4.14
C VAL A 73 5.88 -0.86 3.67
N ALA A 74 5.80 0.18 4.50
CA ALA A 74 5.19 1.44 4.09
C ALA A 74 5.96 2.12 2.95
N ALA A 75 7.28 2.12 2.99
CA ALA A 75 8.10 2.66 1.90
C ALA A 75 7.90 1.90 0.58
N TRP A 76 7.86 0.56 0.64
CA TRP A 76 7.58 -0.28 -0.52
C TRP A 76 6.19 0.01 -1.12
N LEU A 77 5.15 0.03 -0.29
CA LEU A 77 3.79 0.34 -0.74
C LEU A 77 3.68 1.76 -1.30
N ALA A 78 4.44 2.73 -0.76
CA ALA A 78 4.44 4.09 -1.27
C ALA A 78 5.04 4.14 -2.68
N ALA A 79 6.20 3.49 -2.87
CA ALA A 79 6.83 3.36 -4.19
C ALA A 79 5.90 2.63 -5.18
N PHE A 80 5.26 1.55 -4.75
CA PHE A 80 4.29 0.82 -5.56
C PHE A 80 3.09 1.68 -5.96
N SER A 81 2.53 2.48 -5.05
CA SER A 81 1.43 3.41 -5.36
C SER A 81 1.86 4.47 -6.38
N VAL A 82 3.04 5.06 -6.23
CA VAL A 82 3.57 6.04 -7.20
C VAL A 82 3.75 5.38 -8.57
N ALA A 83 4.36 4.19 -8.63
CA ALA A 83 4.50 3.44 -9.87
C ALA A 83 3.13 3.15 -10.51
N THR A 84 2.15 2.71 -9.71
CA THR A 84 0.80 2.44 -10.19
C THR A 84 0.15 3.69 -10.78
N ALA A 85 0.29 4.85 -10.13
CA ALA A 85 -0.22 6.13 -10.64
C ALA A 85 0.37 6.46 -12.02
N ILE A 86 1.70 6.38 -12.15
CA ILE A 86 2.43 6.76 -13.36
C ILE A 86 2.12 5.81 -14.53
N PHE A 87 2.18 4.50 -14.30
CA PHE A 87 2.03 3.55 -15.41
C PHE A 87 0.57 3.38 -15.85
N PHE A 88 -0.39 3.43 -14.93
CA PHE A 88 -1.78 3.06 -15.23
C PHE A 88 -2.73 4.25 -15.32
N HIS A 89 -2.42 5.37 -14.65
CA HIS A 89 -3.40 6.44 -14.45
C HIS A 89 -2.90 7.83 -14.93
N HIS A 90 -2.00 7.88 -15.91
CA HIS A 90 -1.39 9.12 -16.40
C HIS A 90 -2.20 9.85 -17.50
N ASN A 91 -3.37 9.35 -17.89
CA ASN A 91 -4.25 10.08 -18.82
C ASN A 91 -5.03 11.18 -18.09
N PHE A 92 -4.43 12.36 -17.98
CA PHE A 92 -5.01 13.47 -17.23
C PHE A 92 -6.22 14.14 -17.88
N ALA A 93 -6.53 13.82 -19.14
CA ALA A 93 -7.75 14.27 -19.79
C ALA A 93 -8.98 13.44 -19.39
N ASP A 94 -8.76 12.21 -18.89
CA ASP A 94 -9.83 11.35 -18.37
C ASP A 94 -10.00 11.57 -16.86
N GLN A 95 -11.20 12.00 -16.45
CA GLN A 95 -11.50 12.29 -15.06
C GLN A 95 -11.32 11.07 -14.15
N ASN A 96 -11.66 9.88 -14.63
CA ASN A 96 -11.54 8.65 -13.85
C ASN A 96 -10.06 8.29 -13.61
N ALA A 97 -9.23 8.35 -14.65
CA ALA A 97 -7.78 8.18 -14.53
C ALA A 97 -7.16 9.22 -13.57
N MET A 98 -7.55 10.50 -13.67
CA MET A 98 -7.09 11.53 -12.75
C MET A 98 -7.42 11.20 -11.28
N ILE A 99 -8.63 10.73 -10.99
CA ILE A 99 -9.04 10.32 -9.64
C ILE A 99 -8.16 9.17 -9.14
N HIS A 100 -7.91 8.16 -9.99
CA HIS A 100 -7.06 7.03 -9.60
C HIS A 100 -5.59 7.43 -9.42
N PHE A 101 -5.08 8.37 -10.21
CA PHE A 101 -3.75 8.95 -10.04
C PHE A 101 -3.64 9.64 -8.68
N LEU A 102 -4.54 10.58 -8.40
CA LEU A 102 -4.55 11.35 -7.15
C LEU A 102 -4.75 10.46 -5.93
N LYS A 103 -5.62 9.45 -6.02
CA LYS A 103 -5.76 8.42 -4.97
C LYS A 103 -4.41 7.78 -4.67
N ASN A 104 -3.71 7.27 -5.68
CA ASN A 104 -2.43 6.60 -5.47
C ASN A 104 -1.37 7.54 -4.91
N PHE A 105 -1.33 8.80 -5.36
CA PHE A 105 -0.40 9.81 -4.86
C PHE A 105 -0.69 10.17 -3.39
N MET A 106 -1.97 10.32 -3.02
CA MET A 106 -2.42 10.53 -1.65
C MET A 106 -2.06 9.36 -0.74
N MET A 107 -2.25 8.12 -1.23
CA MET A 107 -1.87 6.90 -0.51
C MET A 107 -0.36 6.86 -0.24
N ALA A 108 0.47 7.20 -1.24
CA ALA A 108 1.91 7.32 -1.06
C ALA A 108 2.27 8.36 0.00
N GLY A 109 1.63 9.53 0.00
CA GLY A 109 1.82 10.55 1.04
C GLY A 109 1.48 10.05 2.44
N GLY A 110 0.34 9.37 2.62
CA GLY A 110 -0.04 8.78 3.90
C GLY A 110 0.93 7.69 4.37
N LEU A 111 1.44 6.87 3.45
CA LEU A 111 2.45 5.86 3.74
C LEU A 111 3.80 6.46 4.12
N LEU A 112 4.23 7.56 3.49
CA LEU A 112 5.44 8.28 3.87
C LEU A 112 5.37 8.85 5.29
N GLN A 113 4.18 9.27 5.74
CA GLN A 113 3.99 9.62 7.15
C GLN A 113 4.23 8.40 8.06
N ILE A 114 3.77 7.21 7.67
CA ILE A 114 4.04 5.97 8.43
C ILE A 114 5.54 5.63 8.40
N VAL A 115 6.26 5.91 7.32
CA VAL A 115 7.73 5.77 7.26
C VAL A 115 8.40 6.69 8.30
N ALA A 116 8.01 7.96 8.33
CA ALA A 116 8.57 8.96 9.24
C ALA A 116 8.33 8.60 10.72
N PHE A 117 7.08 8.33 11.09
CA PHE A 117 6.70 8.04 12.48
C PHE A 117 6.99 6.60 12.92
N GLY A 118 7.13 5.68 11.96
CA GLY A 118 7.45 4.27 12.21
C GLY A 118 6.31 3.50 12.87
N ALA A 119 6.70 2.42 13.56
CA ALA A 119 5.75 1.54 14.23
C ALA A 119 5.11 2.23 15.45
N THR A 120 3.78 2.30 15.45
CA THR A 120 2.99 2.86 16.56
C THR A 120 2.28 1.73 17.31
N LYS A 121 1.37 2.04 18.23
CA LYS A 121 0.58 1.04 18.98
C LYS A 121 -0.04 -0.02 18.07
N LEU A 122 -0.34 -1.19 18.65
CA LEU A 122 -0.94 -2.33 17.94
C LEU A 122 -0.06 -2.80 16.75
N SER A 123 1.27 -2.73 16.90
CA SER A 123 2.22 -3.26 15.92
C SER A 123 3.12 -4.34 16.56
N LEU A 124 3.51 -5.33 15.76
CA LEU A 124 4.50 -6.33 16.17
C LEU A 124 5.87 -5.68 16.43
N ASP A 125 6.26 -4.70 15.60
CA ASP A 125 7.50 -3.95 15.78
C ASP A 125 7.54 -3.22 17.14
N ALA A 126 6.47 -2.54 17.55
CA ALA A 126 6.43 -1.85 18.85
C ALA A 126 6.46 -2.84 20.02
N ARG A 127 5.80 -4.00 19.90
CA ARG A 127 5.87 -5.07 20.90
C ARG A 127 7.29 -5.61 21.07
N ARG A 128 8.01 -5.80 19.96
CA ARG A 128 9.41 -6.25 19.99
C ARG A 128 10.32 -5.25 20.69
N VAL A 129 10.17 -3.95 20.41
CA VAL A 129 10.96 -2.91 21.09
C VAL A 129 10.67 -2.89 22.60
N MET A 130 9.41 -3.00 23.01
CA MET A 130 9.06 -3.07 24.43
C MET A 130 9.61 -4.32 25.12
N ALA A 131 9.61 -5.48 24.44
CA ALA A 131 10.15 -6.71 25.00
C ALA A 131 11.68 -6.68 25.22
N LEU A 132 12.41 -5.90 24.41
CA LEU A 132 13.87 -5.73 24.55
C LEU A 132 14.27 -4.67 25.60
N ALA A 133 13.30 -3.89 26.09
CA ALA A 133 13.52 -2.82 27.06
C ALA A 133 13.23 -3.25 28.51
N ASN A 134 12.79 -4.49 28.71
CA ASN A 134 12.58 -5.14 30.02
C ASN A 134 13.60 -6.25 30.21
#